data_AF-A0A2S9H375-F1
#
_entry.id   AF-A0A2S9H375-F1
#
_cell.length_a   1.000
_cell.length_b   1.000
_cell.length_c   1.000
_cell.angle_alpha   90.00
_cell.angle_beta   90.00
_cell.angle_gamma   90.00
#
_symmetry.space_group_name_H-M   'P 1'
#
loop_
_entity.id
_entity.type
_entity.pdbx_description
1 polymer ?
#
loop_
_entity_poly.entity_id
_entity_poly.type
_entity_poly.pdbx_seq_one_letter_code
_entity_poly.pdbx_strand_id
1 'polypeptide(L)'
;MTMASCEYADEVPCKSNNYAFFDDVCANELINAVTVDQIINLSKFCTSIPLDFIENDPTDVLKFNKLLTRAKDKVGVYHLWVENSRCSDHKIYSMLCVYVGKGDILDRVKEHTKEKYENQGLLHLSFYECENRIAKYLEQLFLDIYDFPMNHKENKNSKNEKLYARWSSDRYNIGTEMEFLSDRYSK
;
A
#
# COMPACT_ATOMS: atom_id res chain seq x y z
N MET A 1 -15.58 -33.30 -10.87
CA MET A 1 -14.79 -32.33 -10.08
C MET A 1 -14.60 -31.12 -10.96
N THR A 2 -15.16 -29.97 -10.59
CA THR A 2 -14.93 -28.69 -11.27
C THR A 2 -13.53 -28.21 -10.89
N MET A 3 -12.60 -28.16 -11.85
CA MET A 3 -11.26 -27.62 -11.64
C MET A 3 -11.34 -26.11 -11.35
N ALA A 4 -10.50 -25.63 -10.43
CA ALA A 4 -10.47 -24.22 -10.04
C ALA A 4 -9.91 -23.36 -11.18
N SER A 5 -10.49 -22.18 -11.40
CA SER A 5 -10.11 -21.27 -12.49
C SER A 5 -8.64 -20.85 -12.44
N CYS A 6 -8.02 -20.93 -11.26
CA CYS A 6 -6.65 -20.55 -11.06
C CYS A 6 -5.57 -21.58 -11.45
N GLU A 7 -5.91 -22.82 -11.77
CA GLU A 7 -4.93 -23.83 -12.19
C GLU A 7 -4.56 -23.70 -13.69
N TYR A 8 -5.24 -22.84 -14.45
CA TYR A 8 -5.11 -22.70 -15.91
C TYR A 8 -4.38 -21.44 -16.39
N ALA A 9 -4.01 -20.53 -15.48
CA ALA A 9 -3.14 -19.40 -15.83
C ALA A 9 -1.71 -19.80 -15.48
N ASP A 10 -0.88 -20.04 -16.49
CA ASP A 10 0.57 -19.95 -16.33
C ASP A 10 0.87 -18.67 -15.53
N GLU A 11 1.51 -18.80 -14.35
CA GLU A 11 1.71 -17.78 -13.30
C GLU A 11 0.59 -17.66 -12.24
N VAL A 12 0.71 -18.52 -11.23
CA VAL A 12 0.15 -18.54 -9.84
C VAL A 12 -0.89 -17.44 -9.51
N PRO A 13 -2.11 -17.82 -9.08
CA PRO A 13 -3.33 -16.99 -9.17
C PRO A 13 -3.48 -15.89 -8.13
N CYS A 14 -2.43 -15.55 -7.43
CA CYS A 14 -2.40 -14.44 -6.50
C CYS A 14 -1.12 -13.68 -6.79
N LYS A 15 -1.05 -12.98 -7.94
CA LYS A 15 0.13 -12.21 -8.36
C LYS A 15 0.78 -11.54 -7.15
N SER A 16 1.94 -12.06 -6.78
CA SER A 16 2.79 -11.58 -5.70
C SER A 16 4.22 -11.60 -6.19
N ASN A 17 4.99 -10.60 -5.81
CA ASN A 17 6.43 -10.66 -6.00
C ASN A 17 7.04 -11.71 -5.07
N ASN A 18 8.22 -12.17 -5.47
CA ASN A 18 9.17 -12.72 -4.51
C ASN A 18 9.85 -11.55 -3.79
N TYR A 19 9.59 -11.41 -2.48
CA TYR A 19 10.18 -10.32 -1.68
C TYR A 19 11.60 -10.62 -1.17
N ALA A 20 12.14 -11.81 -1.45
CA ALA A 20 13.39 -12.29 -0.84
C ALA A 20 14.56 -11.31 -1.00
N PHE A 21 14.70 -10.67 -2.17
CA PHE A 21 15.81 -9.73 -2.37
C PHE A 21 15.73 -8.53 -1.41
N PHE A 22 14.54 -7.96 -1.22
CA PHE A 22 14.34 -6.88 -0.23
C PHE A 22 14.60 -7.39 1.18
N ASP A 23 13.99 -8.52 1.53
CA ASP A 23 14.06 -9.09 2.87
C ASP A 23 15.50 -9.45 3.26
N ASP A 24 16.29 -9.99 2.32
CA ASP A 24 17.70 -10.31 2.50
C ASP A 24 18.56 -9.06 2.70
N VAL A 25 18.36 -8.00 1.89
CA VAL A 25 19.10 -6.74 2.07
C VAL A 25 18.78 -6.12 3.43
N CYS A 26 17.50 -6.09 3.80
CA CYS A 26 17.04 -5.58 5.08
C CYS A 26 17.62 -6.37 6.26
N ALA A 27 17.65 -7.71 6.16
CA ALA A 27 18.22 -8.60 7.17
C ALA A 27 19.74 -8.44 7.35
N ASN A 28 20.45 -8.12 6.28
CA ASN A 28 21.90 -7.91 6.32
C ASN A 28 22.30 -6.53 6.86
N GLU A 29 21.47 -5.50 6.63
CA GLU A 29 21.83 -4.12 6.92
C GLU A 29 21.19 -3.56 8.21
N LEU A 30 20.08 -4.13 8.68
CA LEU A 30 19.37 -3.67 9.88
C LEU A 30 19.43 -4.69 11.02
N ILE A 31 19.67 -4.20 12.24
CA ILE A 31 19.62 -5.02 13.47
C ILE A 31 18.20 -5.57 13.72
N ASN A 32 17.20 -4.72 13.49
CA ASN A 32 15.78 -5.08 13.61
C ASN A 32 15.15 -5.08 12.21
N ALA A 33 15.48 -6.10 11.42
CA ALA A 33 14.99 -6.23 10.07
C ALA A 33 13.46 -6.42 10.02
N VAL A 34 12.86 -5.87 8.98
CA VAL A 34 11.43 -5.92 8.68
C VAL A 34 11.24 -6.45 7.27
N THR A 35 10.26 -7.33 7.07
CA THR A 35 9.97 -7.90 5.76
C THR A 35 8.99 -7.04 4.97
N VAL A 36 9.01 -7.16 3.64
CA VAL A 36 8.00 -6.51 2.77
C VAL A 36 6.59 -6.94 3.18
N ASP A 37 6.39 -8.22 3.48
CA ASP A 37 5.08 -8.76 3.88
C ASP A 37 4.55 -8.07 5.16
N GLN A 38 5.43 -7.82 6.14
CA GLN A 38 5.10 -7.05 7.34
C GLN A 38 4.67 -5.61 7.02
N ILE A 39 5.33 -4.99 6.04
CA ILE A 39 5.08 -3.59 5.64
C ILE A 39 3.79 -3.45 4.83
N ILE A 40 3.54 -4.34 3.85
CA ILE A 40 2.48 -4.11 2.86
C ILE A 40 1.28 -5.04 3.01
N ASN A 41 1.43 -6.25 3.54
CA ASN A 41 0.35 -7.24 3.68
C ASN A 41 -0.17 -7.35 5.12
N LEU A 42 0.71 -7.15 6.11
CA LEU A 42 0.37 -7.21 7.53
C LEU A 42 0.37 -5.84 8.23
N SER A 43 0.56 -4.75 7.47
CA SER A 43 0.52 -3.42 8.06
C SER A 43 -0.82 -3.19 8.78
N LYS A 44 -0.68 -2.67 10.00
CA LYS A 44 -1.79 -2.34 10.91
C LYS A 44 -2.68 -1.20 10.40
N PHE A 45 -2.23 -0.45 9.40
CA PHE A 45 -2.95 0.66 8.83
C PHE A 45 -3.14 0.47 7.33
N CYS A 46 -4.40 0.36 6.92
CA CYS A 46 -4.84 0.30 5.54
C CYS A 46 -6.20 1.01 5.44
N THR A 47 -6.37 1.87 4.45
CA THR A 47 -7.64 2.54 4.15
C THR A 47 -7.79 2.77 2.65
N SER A 48 -9.03 2.96 2.23
CA SER A 48 -9.38 3.33 0.85
C SER A 48 -9.75 4.81 0.79
N ILE A 49 -9.38 5.47 -0.30
CA ILE A 49 -9.54 6.90 -0.55
C ILE A 49 -10.30 7.05 -1.88
N PRO A 50 -11.59 7.38 -1.85
CA PRO A 50 -12.36 7.63 -3.07
C PRO A 50 -11.85 8.91 -3.74
N LEU A 51 -11.41 8.83 -4.99
CA LEU A 51 -10.82 9.99 -5.70
C LEU A 51 -11.87 11.07 -5.99
N ASP A 52 -13.12 10.67 -6.26
CA ASP A 52 -14.24 11.60 -6.51
C ASP A 52 -14.56 12.47 -5.27
N PHE A 53 -14.26 11.98 -4.07
CA PHE A 53 -14.45 12.74 -2.84
C PHE A 53 -13.46 13.92 -2.73
N ILE A 54 -12.27 13.75 -3.31
CA ILE A 54 -11.17 14.72 -3.26
C ILE A 54 -11.42 15.88 -4.22
N GLU A 55 -12.04 15.60 -5.38
CA GLU A 55 -12.36 16.62 -6.38
C GLU A 55 -13.43 17.60 -5.90
N ASN A 56 -14.39 17.13 -5.10
CA ASN A 56 -15.55 17.91 -4.70
C ASN A 56 -15.37 18.68 -3.38
N ASP A 57 -14.51 18.21 -2.46
CA ASP A 57 -14.18 18.93 -1.23
C ASP A 57 -12.73 18.64 -0.76
N PRO A 58 -11.71 19.27 -1.39
CA PRO A 58 -10.31 19.17 -0.99
C PRO A 58 -10.06 19.70 0.43
N THR A 59 -11.03 20.42 0.99
CA THR A 59 -11.00 21.07 2.30
C THR A 59 -11.67 20.26 3.41
N ASP A 60 -12.30 19.12 3.13
CA ASP A 60 -12.79 18.19 4.17
C ASP A 60 -11.63 17.38 4.77
N VAL A 61 -10.62 18.14 5.23
CA VAL A 61 -9.50 17.72 6.05
C VAL A 61 -9.99 16.97 7.28
N LEU A 62 -11.22 17.22 7.74
CA LEU A 62 -11.85 16.48 8.85
C LEU A 62 -12.16 15.03 8.48
N LYS A 63 -12.75 14.75 7.32
CA LYS A 63 -12.95 13.35 6.86
C LYS A 63 -11.63 12.67 6.51
N PHE A 64 -10.69 13.36 5.87
CA PHE A 64 -9.34 12.82 5.66
C PHE A 64 -8.62 12.51 6.97
N ASN A 65 -8.67 13.43 7.95
CA ASN A 65 -8.13 13.18 9.28
C ASN A 65 -8.77 11.96 9.94
N LYS A 66 -10.08 11.74 9.76
CA LYS A 66 -10.77 10.55 10.27
C LYS A 66 -10.24 9.26 9.63
N LEU A 67 -10.06 9.24 8.30
CA LEU A 67 -9.50 8.08 7.60
C LEU A 67 -8.02 7.84 7.92
N LEU A 68 -7.30 8.89 8.31
CA LEU A 68 -5.87 8.85 8.60
C LEU A 68 -5.56 8.91 10.09
N THR A 69 -6.55 8.77 10.99
CA THR A 69 -6.39 9.10 12.42
C THR A 69 -5.27 8.29 13.07
N ARG A 70 -5.14 7.00 12.78
CA ARG A 70 -4.07 6.16 13.34
C ARG A 70 -2.71 6.32 12.68
N ALA A 71 -2.61 7.01 11.54
CA ALA A 71 -1.35 7.35 10.87
C ALA A 71 -0.96 8.83 11.09
N LYS A 72 -1.90 9.67 11.54
CA LYS A 72 -1.68 11.08 11.80
C LYS A 72 -0.60 11.29 12.86
N ASP A 73 0.26 12.28 12.63
CA ASP A 73 1.36 12.68 13.51
C ASP A 73 2.43 11.59 13.73
N LYS A 74 2.37 10.49 12.96
CA LYS A 74 3.35 9.40 13.02
C LYS A 74 4.33 9.47 11.87
N VAL A 75 5.46 8.83 12.08
CA VAL A 75 6.49 8.66 11.05
C VAL A 75 6.53 7.21 10.61
N GLY A 76 6.75 7.01 9.32
CA GLY A 76 6.77 5.69 8.73
C GLY A 76 6.88 5.77 7.21
N VAL A 77 6.77 4.59 6.59
CA VAL A 77 6.67 4.44 5.14
C VAL A 77 5.22 4.19 4.76
N TYR A 78 4.73 4.85 3.71
CA TYR A 78 3.41 4.64 3.16
C TYR A 78 3.49 4.24 1.70
N HIS A 79 2.45 3.56 1.25
CA HIS A 79 2.32 3.07 -0.11
C HIS A 79 0.93 3.41 -0.63
N LEU A 80 0.86 3.83 -1.90
CA LEU A 80 -0.41 4.01 -2.61
C LEU A 80 -0.61 2.85 -3.57
N TRP A 81 -1.83 2.32 -3.58
CA TRP A 81 -2.16 1.10 -4.30
C TRP A 81 -3.40 1.27 -5.16
N VAL A 82 -3.39 0.54 -6.27
CA VAL A 82 -4.53 0.41 -7.20
C VAL A 82 -4.84 -1.08 -7.37
N GLU A 83 -6.09 -1.41 -7.65
CA GLU A 83 -6.46 -2.80 -7.91
C GLU A 83 -5.84 -3.24 -9.23
N ASN A 84 -5.10 -4.36 -9.24
CA ASN A 84 -4.56 -4.93 -10.47
C ASN A 84 -5.42 -6.09 -10.98
N SER A 85 -5.77 -7.02 -10.09
CA SER A 85 -6.57 -8.20 -10.45
C SER A 85 -7.14 -8.87 -9.20
N ARG A 86 -8.25 -9.59 -9.36
CA ARG A 86 -8.88 -10.35 -8.28
C ARG A 86 -8.96 -11.84 -8.62
N CYS A 87 -8.58 -12.68 -7.67
CA CYS A 87 -8.82 -14.11 -7.72
C CYS A 87 -10.13 -14.45 -7.00
N SER A 88 -11.12 -14.96 -7.74
CA SER A 88 -12.41 -15.38 -7.18
C SER A 88 -12.29 -16.59 -6.25
N ASP A 89 -11.43 -17.55 -6.60
CA ASP A 89 -11.29 -18.83 -5.90
C ASP A 89 -10.74 -18.62 -4.47
N HIS A 90 -9.69 -17.79 -4.36
CA HIS A 90 -9.05 -17.49 -3.08
C HIS A 90 -9.56 -16.20 -2.43
N LYS A 91 -10.44 -15.44 -3.10
CA LYS A 91 -10.95 -14.13 -2.65
C LYS A 91 -9.84 -13.13 -2.31
N ILE A 92 -8.73 -13.20 -3.04
CA ILE A 92 -7.55 -12.35 -2.89
C ILE A 92 -7.54 -11.28 -3.98
N TYR A 93 -7.24 -10.05 -3.58
CA TYR A 93 -6.95 -8.93 -4.44
C TYR A 93 -5.44 -8.78 -4.58
N SER A 94 -4.95 -8.77 -5.82
CA SER A 94 -3.59 -8.33 -6.15
C SER A 94 -3.62 -6.81 -6.34
N MET A 95 -2.88 -6.11 -5.51
CA MET A 95 -2.81 -4.66 -5.49
C MET A 95 -1.47 -4.23 -6.08
N LEU A 96 -1.49 -3.39 -7.11
CA LEU A 96 -0.28 -2.81 -7.67
C LEU A 96 0.10 -1.56 -6.87
N CYS A 97 1.34 -1.51 -6.39
CA CYS A 97 1.88 -0.31 -5.78
C CYS A 97 2.22 0.71 -6.86
N VAL A 98 1.67 1.91 -6.75
CA VAL A 98 1.91 3.01 -7.70
C VAL A 98 2.83 4.07 -7.14
N TYR A 99 2.97 4.15 -5.81
CA TYR A 99 3.79 5.12 -5.12
C TYR A 99 4.29 4.58 -3.78
N VAL A 100 5.52 4.94 -3.40
CA VAL A 100 6.07 4.77 -2.05
C VAL A 100 6.60 6.11 -1.53
N GLY A 101 6.42 6.40 -0.25
CA GLY A 101 7.03 7.57 0.36
C GLY A 101 7.11 7.48 1.88
N LYS A 102 7.73 8.47 2.51
CA LYS A 102 7.78 8.62 3.97
C LYS A 102 7.21 9.96 4.46
N GLY A 103 6.90 10.00 5.74
CA GLY A 103 6.63 11.25 6.48
C GLY A 103 5.14 11.46 6.75
N ASP A 104 4.73 12.73 6.88
CA ASP A 104 3.35 13.08 7.13
C ASP A 104 2.48 12.71 5.92
N ILE A 105 1.65 11.70 6.13
CA ILE A 105 0.83 11.07 5.11
C ILE A 105 -0.22 12.03 4.55
N LEU A 106 -0.69 13.01 5.34
CA LEU A 106 -1.86 13.82 5.00
C LEU A 106 -1.55 14.81 3.88
N ASP A 107 -0.45 15.55 4.00
CA ASP A 107 -0.06 16.54 2.99
C ASP A 107 0.41 15.88 1.70
N ARG A 108 1.06 14.71 1.81
CA ARG A 108 1.55 13.96 0.66
C ARG A 108 0.44 13.28 -0.12
N VAL A 109 -0.51 12.64 0.55
CA VAL A 109 -1.69 12.04 -0.11
C VAL A 109 -2.48 13.11 -0.87
N LYS A 110 -2.63 14.33 -0.31
CA LYS A 110 -3.26 15.46 -1.02
C LYS A 110 -2.51 15.92 -2.27
N GLU A 111 -1.19 15.81 -2.28
CA GLU A 111 -0.36 16.17 -3.42
C GLU A 111 -0.52 15.12 -4.53
N HIS A 112 -0.40 13.83 -4.20
CA HIS A 112 -0.44 12.73 -5.17
C HIS A 112 -1.83 12.43 -5.72
N THR A 113 -2.88 12.70 -4.96
CA THR A 113 -4.27 12.53 -5.43
C THR A 113 -4.66 13.51 -6.53
N LYS A 114 -3.92 14.62 -6.69
CA LYS A 114 -4.12 15.58 -7.80
C LYS A 114 -3.55 15.09 -9.13
N GLU A 115 -2.58 14.19 -9.10
CA GLU A 115 -1.89 13.72 -10.31
C GLU A 115 -2.66 12.62 -11.07
N LYS A 116 -3.90 12.31 -10.67
CA LYS A 116 -4.83 11.33 -11.26
C LYS A 116 -4.11 10.10 -11.86
N TYR A 117 -3.90 9.07 -11.04
CA TYR A 117 -3.55 7.78 -11.63
C TYR A 117 -4.74 7.30 -12.47
N GLU A 118 -4.51 7.19 -13.78
CA GLU A 118 -5.55 7.01 -14.78
C GLU A 118 -6.46 5.82 -14.43
N ASN A 119 -7.77 6.07 -14.40
CA ASN A 119 -8.86 5.09 -14.51
C ASN A 119 -9.27 4.22 -13.30
N GLN A 120 -8.90 4.53 -12.06
CA GLN A 120 -9.47 3.83 -10.90
C GLN A 120 -9.97 4.83 -9.86
N GLY A 121 -11.29 5.02 -9.75
CA GLY A 121 -11.92 5.98 -8.83
C GLY A 121 -11.66 5.73 -7.33
N LEU A 122 -10.82 4.73 -7.00
CA LEU A 122 -10.43 4.35 -5.65
C LEU A 122 -8.91 4.16 -5.57
N LEU A 123 -8.27 4.88 -4.65
CA LEU A 123 -6.86 4.69 -4.29
C LEU A 123 -6.79 4.09 -2.90
N HIS A 124 -5.95 3.09 -2.68
CA HIS A 124 -5.74 2.55 -1.33
C HIS A 124 -4.41 3.02 -0.77
N LEU A 125 -4.34 3.08 0.56
CA LEU A 125 -3.19 3.54 1.31
C LEU A 125 -2.87 2.53 2.39
N SER A 126 -1.60 2.10 2.48
CA SER A 126 -1.08 1.38 3.64
C SER A 126 0.05 2.16 4.30
N PHE A 127 0.19 2.04 5.62
CA PHE A 127 1.22 2.76 6.39
C PHE A 127 1.91 1.84 7.39
N TYR A 128 3.22 1.84 7.39
CA TYR A 128 4.04 1.12 8.37
C TYR A 128 4.82 2.12 9.22
N GLU A 129 4.40 2.23 10.48
CA GLU A 129 5.00 3.10 11.49
C GLU A 129 6.40 2.61 11.85
N CYS A 130 7.39 3.49 11.76
CA CYS A 130 8.77 3.23 12.15
C CYS A 130 9.53 4.54 12.39
N GLU A 131 10.72 4.45 12.99
CA GLU A 131 11.55 5.62 13.22
C GLU A 131 11.93 6.32 11.90
N ASN A 132 12.04 7.65 11.91
CA ASN A 132 12.35 8.45 10.71
C ASN A 132 13.60 7.98 9.95
N ARG A 133 14.63 7.53 10.65
CA ARG A 133 15.85 7.01 10.02
C ARG A 133 15.58 5.70 9.27
N ILE A 134 14.77 4.83 9.86
CA ILE A 134 14.35 3.56 9.25
C ILE A 134 13.41 3.82 8.08
N ALA A 135 12.45 4.74 8.22
CA ALA A 135 11.55 5.12 7.12
C ALA A 135 12.32 5.61 5.89
N LYS A 136 13.35 6.44 6.07
CA LYS A 136 14.26 6.90 4.99
C LYS A 136 14.97 5.74 4.30
N TYR A 137 15.48 4.80 5.10
CA TYR A 137 16.18 3.65 4.59
C TYR A 137 15.24 2.74 3.78
N LEU A 138 14.08 2.40 4.34
CA LEU A 138 13.10 1.52 3.69
C LEU A 138 12.53 2.15 2.41
N GLU A 139 12.18 3.44 2.42
CA GLU A 139 11.75 4.18 1.23
C GLU A 139 12.79 4.06 0.11
N GLN A 140 14.08 4.29 0.42
CA GLN A 140 15.14 4.17 -0.57
C GLN A 140 15.30 2.73 -1.08
N LEU A 141 15.26 1.75 -0.17
CA LEU A 141 15.38 0.33 -0.55
C LEU A 141 14.23 -0.11 -1.47
N PHE A 142 13.01 0.35 -1.21
CA PHE A 142 11.88 0.14 -2.13
C PHE A 142 12.16 0.78 -3.49
N LEU A 143 12.59 2.04 -3.53
CA LEU A 143 12.88 2.77 -4.77
C LEU A 143 14.06 2.18 -5.58
N ASP A 144 15.00 1.51 -4.93
CA ASP A 144 16.13 0.84 -5.59
C ASP A 144 15.72 -0.49 -6.22
N ILE A 145 14.72 -1.17 -5.65
CA ILE A 145 14.30 -2.51 -6.07
C ILE A 145 13.14 -2.44 -7.07
N TYR A 146 12.10 -1.66 -6.74
CA TYR A 146 10.83 -1.67 -7.45
C TYR A 146 10.58 -0.41 -8.27
N ASP A 147 9.79 -0.57 -9.32
CA ASP A 147 9.29 0.48 -10.18
C ASP A 147 7.94 1.01 -9.67
N PHE A 148 7.87 2.31 -9.42
CA PHE A 148 6.68 3.02 -8.95
C PHE A 148 6.33 4.13 -9.93
N PRO A 149 5.26 3.97 -10.73
CA PRO A 149 4.85 4.93 -11.75
C PRO A 149 4.75 6.39 -11.28
N MET A 150 4.36 6.63 -10.01
CA MET A 150 4.18 7.96 -9.46
C MET A 150 5.45 8.53 -8.79
N ASN A 151 6.52 7.74 -8.59
CA ASN A 151 7.81 8.23 -8.06
C ASN A 151 8.81 8.61 -9.18
N HIS A 152 8.34 9.00 -10.36
CA HIS A 152 9.16 9.23 -11.58
C HIS A 152 10.43 10.10 -11.41
N LYS A 153 10.46 11.03 -10.44
CA LYS A 153 11.64 11.87 -10.16
C LYS A 153 12.72 11.14 -9.36
N GLU A 154 12.32 10.20 -8.51
CA GLU A 154 13.17 9.54 -7.51
C GLU A 154 13.53 8.11 -7.94
N ASN A 155 12.69 7.48 -8.75
CA ASN A 155 12.80 6.09 -9.19
C ASN A 155 13.62 5.96 -10.49
N LYS A 156 14.82 6.54 -10.52
CA LYS A 156 15.66 6.62 -11.73
C LYS A 156 16.41 5.33 -12.10
N ASN A 157 16.52 4.38 -11.17
CA ASN A 157 17.38 3.20 -11.29
C ASN A 157 16.68 1.89 -10.88
N SER A 158 15.35 1.85 -10.82
CA SER A 158 14.64 0.63 -10.41
C SER A 158 14.90 -0.52 -11.39
N LYS A 159 14.89 -1.76 -10.90
CA LYS A 159 15.10 -2.96 -11.73
C LYS A 159 13.91 -3.27 -12.66
N ASN A 160 13.02 -2.31 -12.90
CA ASN A 160 11.74 -2.46 -13.61
C ASN A 160 10.78 -3.50 -12.98
N GLU A 161 10.99 -3.89 -11.71
CA GLU A 161 10.09 -4.84 -11.04
C GLU A 161 8.93 -4.10 -10.39
N LYS A 162 7.69 -4.41 -10.76
CA LYS A 162 6.50 -3.82 -10.12
C LYS A 162 6.27 -4.45 -8.76
N LEU A 163 5.89 -3.67 -7.75
CA LEU A 163 5.51 -4.20 -6.43
C LEU A 163 4.01 -4.53 -6.36
N TYR A 164 3.70 -5.75 -5.94
CA TYR A 164 2.35 -6.25 -5.72
C TYR A 164 2.14 -6.67 -4.27
N ALA A 165 0.99 -6.31 -3.70
CA ALA A 165 0.49 -6.81 -2.42
C ALA A 165 -0.66 -7.80 -2.62
N ARG A 166 -0.90 -8.67 -1.64
CA ARG A 166 -2.00 -9.63 -1.60
C ARG A 166 -2.94 -9.31 -0.45
N TRP A 167 -4.11 -8.77 -0.75
CA TRP A 167 -5.08 -8.39 0.26
C TRP A 167 -6.29 -9.31 0.25
N SER A 168 -6.77 -9.64 1.45
CA SER A 168 -8.07 -10.28 1.60
C SER A 168 -9.18 -9.33 1.15
N SER A 169 -10.34 -9.90 0.84
CA SER A 169 -11.54 -9.11 0.53
C SER A 169 -11.89 -8.13 1.67
N ASP A 170 -11.70 -8.52 2.93
CA ASP A 170 -11.99 -7.64 4.07
C ASP A 170 -11.04 -6.44 4.10
N ARG A 171 -9.73 -6.67 3.95
CA ARG A 171 -8.74 -5.59 3.93
C ARG A 171 -8.93 -4.65 2.73
N TYR A 172 -9.27 -5.18 1.57
CA TYR A 172 -9.53 -4.38 0.37
C TYR A 172 -10.79 -3.50 0.56
N ASN A 173 -11.91 -4.08 1.01
CA ASN A 173 -13.20 -3.37 1.07
C ASN A 173 -13.32 -2.46 2.29
N ILE A 174 -12.83 -2.90 3.45
CA ILE A 174 -13.02 -2.23 4.74
C ILE A 174 -11.73 -1.49 5.15
N GLY A 175 -10.57 -2.00 4.77
CA GLY A 175 -9.30 -1.56 5.36
C GLY A 175 -9.16 -2.05 6.79
N THR A 176 -8.03 -1.72 7.43
CA THR A 176 -7.81 -2.03 8.86
C THR A 176 -8.15 -0.85 9.77
N GLU A 177 -8.38 0.34 9.19
CA GLU A 177 -8.77 1.53 9.96
C GLU A 177 -10.26 1.53 10.31
N MET A 178 -11.12 1.18 9.36
CA MET A 178 -12.57 1.15 9.59
C MET A 178 -12.96 0.02 10.54
N GLU A 179 -12.29 -1.14 10.47
CA GLU A 179 -12.45 -2.23 11.44
C GLU A 179 -12.20 -1.72 12.87
N PHE A 180 -11.05 -1.06 13.09
CA PHE A 180 -10.71 -0.47 14.38
C PHE A 180 -11.73 0.58 14.85
N LEU A 181 -12.20 1.46 13.96
CA LEU A 181 -13.22 2.46 14.31
C LEU A 181 -14.54 1.77 14.71
N SER A 182 -14.97 0.73 13.99
CA SER A 182 -16.20 0.00 14.29
C SER A 182 -16.17 -0.71 15.64
N ASP A 183 -15.03 -1.30 16.02
CA ASP A 183 -14.81 -1.93 17.33
C ASP A 183 -14.89 -0.93 18.49
N ARG A 184 -14.48 0.32 18.25
CA ARG A 184 -14.45 1.37 19.26
C ARG A 184 -15.81 1.98 19.56
N TYR A 185 -16.73 1.96 18.59
CA TYR A 185 -18.12 2.41 18.76
C TYR A 185 -19.06 1.28 19.23
N SER A 186 -18.58 0.04 19.27
CA SER A 186 -19.32 -1.13 19.75
C SER A 186 -19.04 -1.47 21.23
N LYS A 187 -18.26 -0.64 21.93
CA LYS A 187 -17.93 -0.71 23.35
C LYS A 187 -18.40 0.54 24.07
#